data_AF-X1ETZ2-F1
#
_entry.id   AF-X1ETZ2-F1
#
_cell.length_a   1.000
_cell.length_b   1.000
_cell.length_c   1.000
_cell.angle_alpha   90.00
_cell.angle_beta   90.00
_cell.angle_gamma   90.00
#
_symmetry.space_group_name_H-M   'P 1'
#
loop_
_entity.id
_entity.type
_entity.pdbx_description
1 polymer ?
#
loop_
_entity_poly.entity_id
_entity_poly.type
_entity_poly.pdbx_seq_one_letter_code
_entity_poly.pdbx_strand_id
1 'polypeptide(L)' 'MNKKLAEIRSILLEHHEEIKNAIPLIASENITSPAVDEACNSDFSHRYAEGWVGSESLCRL' A
#
# COMPACT_ATOMS: atom_id res chain seq x y z
N MET A 1 -1.71 -22.99 -4.43
CA MET A 1 -1.43 -21.66 -3.86
C MET A 1 -0.57 -20.79 -4.79
N ASN A 2 0.53 -21.31 -5.33
CA ASN A 2 1.44 -20.56 -6.23
C ASN A 2 0.82 -20.01 -7.53
N LYS A 3 -0.16 -20.70 -8.12
CA LYS A 3 -0.76 -20.25 -9.40
C LYS A 3 -1.52 -18.92 -9.26
N LYS A 4 -2.34 -18.76 -8.23
CA LYS A 4 -3.10 -17.51 -7.98
C LYS A 4 -2.18 -16.33 -7.62
N LEU A 5 -1.12 -16.58 -6.84
CA LEU A 5 -0.13 -15.54 -6.52
C LEU A 5 0.60 -15.05 -7.78
N ALA A 6 0.99 -15.99 -8.65
CA ALA A 6 1.62 -15.64 -9.93
C ALA A 6 0.66 -14.85 -10.84
N GLU A 7 -0.62 -15.22 -10.86
CA GLU A 7 -1.66 -14.51 -11.61
C GLU A 7 -1.85 -13.07 -11.10
N ILE A 8 -2.01 -12.89 -9.78
CA ILE A 8 -2.12 -11.55 -9.17
C ILE A 8 -0.88 -10.71 -9.49
N ARG A 9 0.32 -11.28 -9.35
CA ARG A 9 1.57 -10.58 -9.69
C ARG A 9 1.63 -10.17 -11.16
N SER A 10 1.14 -11.02 -12.06
CA SER A 10 1.09 -10.71 -13.50
C SER A 10 0.22 -9.50 -13.77
N ILE A 11 -0.98 -9.45 -13.17
CA ILE A 11 -1.94 -8.35 -13.33
C ILE A 11 -1.34 -7.04 -12.80
N LEU A 12 -0.66 -7.08 -11.65
CA LEU A 12 0.00 -5.90 -11.08
C LEU A 12 1.12 -5.35 -11.98
N LEU A 13 1.92 -6.25 -12.58
CA LEU A 13 2.99 -5.85 -13.51
C LEU A 13 2.44 -5.27 -14.81
N GLU A 14 1.37 -5.84 -15.34
CA GLU A 14 0.68 -5.33 -16.53
C GLU A 14 0.17 -3.90 -16.30
N HIS A 15 -0.54 -3.67 -15.17
CA HIS A 15 -1.02 -2.34 -14.81
C HIS A 15 0.12 -1.31 -14.63
N HIS A 16 1.26 -1.73 -14.05
CA HIS A 16 2.40 -0.84 -13.91
C HIS A 16 2.97 -0.39 -15.26
N GLU A 17 3.05 -1.30 -16.25
CA GLU A 17 3.46 -0.94 -17.61
C GLU A 17 2.40 -0.07 -18.32
N GLU A 18 1.11 -0.26 -18.08
CA GLU A 18 0.06 0.62 -18.61
C GLU A 18 0.23 2.07 -18.13
N ILE A 19 0.38 2.27 -16.81
CA ILE A 19 0.55 3.61 -16.23
C ILE A 19 1.85 4.26 -16.70
N LYS A 20 2.94 3.48 -16.80
CA LYS A 20 4.24 3.95 -17.28
C LYS A 20 4.21 4.45 -18.72
N ASN A 21 3.36 3.86 -19.57
CA ASN A 21 3.21 4.25 -20.97
C ASN A 21 2.05 5.23 -21.22
N ALA A 22 1.29 5.58 -20.16
CA ALA A 22 0.18 6.52 -20.23
C ALA A 22 0.59 7.94 -19.82
N ILE A 23 -0.24 8.91 -20.18
CA ILE A 23 -0.19 10.27 -19.62
C ILE A 23 -1.41 10.41 -18.71
N PRO A 24 -1.26 10.28 -17.38
CA PRO A 24 -2.38 10.45 -16.46
C PRO A 24 -2.83 11.91 -16.45
N LEU A 25 -4.07 12.16 -16.83
CA LEU A 25 -4.67 13.51 -16.92
C LEU A 25 -5.72 13.78 -15.82
N ILE A 26 -5.94 12.80 -14.93
CA ILE A 26 -6.90 12.91 -13.84
C ILE A 26 -6.24 13.65 -12.67
N ALA A 27 -6.75 14.84 -12.35
CA ALA A 27 -6.12 15.72 -11.36
C ALA A 27 -6.07 15.18 -9.92
N SER A 28 -6.91 14.20 -9.59
CA SER A 28 -6.95 13.56 -8.27
C SER A 28 -6.05 12.34 -8.15
N GLU A 29 -5.48 11.85 -9.25
CA GLU A 29 -4.58 10.69 -9.24
C GLU A 29 -3.13 11.13 -9.05
N ASN A 30 -2.34 10.29 -8.38
CA ASN A 30 -0.93 10.56 -8.14
C ASN A 30 -0.13 9.26 -7.99
N ILE A 31 1.19 9.34 -8.18
CA ILE A 31 2.11 8.23 -8.01
C ILE A 31 2.84 8.41 -6.67
N THR A 32 2.74 7.40 -5.80
CA THR A 32 3.44 7.39 -4.50
C THR A 32 4.95 7.19 -4.67
N SER A 33 5.73 7.66 -3.71
CA SER A 33 7.19 7.43 -3.70
C SER A 33 7.50 6.05 -3.12
N PRO A 34 8.65 5.44 -3.48
CA PRO A 34 9.04 4.12 -2.95
C PRO A 34 9.11 4.05 -1.42
N ALA A 35 9.46 5.16 -0.75
CA ALA A 35 9.50 5.23 0.70
C ALA A 35 8.11 5.14 1.34
N VAL A 36 7.07 5.68 0.67
CA VAL A 36 5.68 5.55 1.13
C VAL A 36 5.21 4.11 0.96
N ASP A 37 5.53 3.48 -0.17
CA ASP A 37 5.15 2.07 -0.43
C ASP A 37 5.80 1.11 0.57
N GLU A 38 7.06 1.36 0.95
CA GLU A 38 7.77 0.60 1.98
C GLU A 38 7.11 0.75 3.35
N ALA A 39 6.76 1.98 3.74
CA ALA A 39 6.07 2.25 5.00
C ALA A 39 4.67 1.59 5.03
N CYS A 40 3.93 1.60 3.92
CA CYS A 40 2.63 0.93 3.81
C CYS A 40 2.73 -0.60 3.91
N ASN A 41 3.82 -1.19 3.42
CA ASN A 41 4.07 -2.64 3.50
C ASN A 41 4.75 -3.09 4.82
N SER A 42 4.93 -2.18 5.78
CA SER A 42 5.49 -2.50 7.08
C SER A 42 4.50 -3.29 7.97
N ASP A 43 5.00 -3.78 9.10
CA ASP A 43 4.24 -4.49 10.12
C ASP A 43 3.21 -3.61 10.85
N PHE A 44 3.21 -2.29 10.63
CA PHE A 44 2.23 -1.37 11.19
C PHE A 44 0.79 -1.73 10.83
N SER A 45 0.56 -2.28 9.63
CA SER A 45 -0.78 -2.69 9.18
C SER A 45 -1.41 -3.82 10.02
N HIS A 46 -0.61 -4.57 10.77
CA HIS A 46 -1.07 -5.68 11.62
C HIS A 46 -1.29 -5.27 13.08
N ARG A 47 -1.01 -4.02 13.44
CA ARG A 47 -1.11 -3.55 14.83
C ARG A 47 -2.49 -2.92 15.07
N TYR A 48 -3.14 -3.32 16.16
CA TYR A 48 -4.40 -2.73 16.58
C TYR A 48 -4.12 -1.59 17.57
N ALA A 49 -4.40 -0.35 17.16
CA ALA A 49 -4.17 0.85 17.96
C ALA A 49 -5.39 1.76 17.89
N GLU A 50 -6.34 1.54 18.79
CA GLU A 50 -7.43 2.49 19.07
C GLU A 50 -6.96 3.61 19.99
N GLY A 51 -7.74 4.68 20.14
CA GLY A 51 -7.41 5.78 21.05
C GLY A 51 -6.34 6.74 20.52
N TRP A 52 -5.91 7.65 21.39
CA TRP A 52 -4.93 8.69 21.06
C TRP A 52 -3.57 8.36 21.63
N VAL A 53 -2.51 8.71 20.89
CA VAL A 53 -1.12 8.62 21.37
C VAL A 53 -1.01 9.39 22.70
N GLY A 54 -0.65 8.70 23.78
CA GLY A 54 -0.50 9.28 25.12
C GLY A 54 -1.77 9.30 25.98
N SER A 55 -2.93 8.82 25.49
CA SER A 55 -4.10 8.59 26.34
C SER A 55 -4.00 7.22 27.04
N GLU A 56 -4.30 7.16 28.34
CA GLU A 56 -4.16 5.94 29.17
C GLU A 56 -5.06 4.78 28.73
N SER A 57 -6.07 5.06 27.91
CA SER A 57 -7.06 4.07 27.49
C SER A 57 -6.63 3.21 26.31
N LEU A 58 -5.52 3.48 25.62
CA LEU A 58 -4.93 2.49 24.72
C LEU A 58 -3.44 2.74 24.44
N CYS A 59 -2.63 1.81 24.92
CA CYS A 59 -1.41 1.23 24.32
C CYS A 59 -0.49 0.77 25.46
N ARG A 60 -0.84 -0.37 26.08
CA ARG A 60 0.08 -1.20 26.89
C ARG A 60 0.27 -2.55 26.16
N LEU A 61 0.63 -2.46 24.88
CA LEU A 61 1.29 -3.55 24.16
C LEU A 61 2.74 -3.15 23.90
#